data_AF-X0XVQ0-F1
#
_entry.id   AF-X0XVQ0-F1
#
_cell.length_a   1.000
_cell.length_b   1.000
_cell.length_c   1.000
_cell.angle_alpha   90.00
_cell.angle_beta   90.00
_cell.angle_gamma   90.00
#
_symmetry.space_group_name_H-M   'P 1'
#
loop_
_entity.id
_entity.type
_entity.pdbx_description
1 polymer ?
#
loop_
_entity_poly.entity_id
_entity_poly.type
_entity_poly.pdbx_seq_one_letter_code
_entity_poly.pdbx_strand_id
1 'polypeptide(L)'
;VSPQGKKQGDYFNLVCGPYDYWVIEYAYKPLPGGTKKEVAALKKIASRCTKPELQYANDEDARGLAPDPLVNMFDLSKDPIEFAGRRLELIGQVLPGLVDRMTEPGDSYERVRQAFVIILREHGRAMHFVARFIGGVHVYRDHKGDTDARPPFVPTDPKKQREALTFLEKNVLGPEAFRIPPKLYDFLAPHHWSQWGKK
;
A
#
# COMPACT_ATOMS: atom_id res chain seq x y z
N VAL A 1 -2.08 -11.20 -1.50
CA VAL A 1 -1.81 -12.28 -2.49
C VAL A 1 -0.31 -12.45 -2.61
N SER A 2 0.18 -13.64 -2.33
CA SER A 2 1.60 -14.00 -2.46
C SER A 2 1.88 -14.53 -3.87
N PRO A 3 3.09 -14.34 -4.43
CA PRO A 3 3.51 -14.99 -5.67
C PRO A 3 3.46 -16.52 -5.58
N GLN A 4 3.36 -17.18 -6.74
CA GLN A 4 3.38 -18.64 -6.85
C GLN A 4 4.65 -19.22 -6.21
N GLY A 5 4.49 -20.30 -5.43
CA GLY A 5 5.58 -20.93 -4.70
C GLY A 5 5.92 -20.28 -3.35
N LYS A 6 5.30 -19.16 -3.00
CA LYS A 6 5.38 -18.56 -1.65
C LYS A 6 4.15 -18.98 -0.83
N LYS A 7 4.32 -19.09 0.50
CA LYS A 7 3.19 -19.30 1.41
C LYS A 7 2.21 -18.13 1.27
N GLN A 8 0.95 -18.43 0.98
CA GLN A 8 -0.11 -17.44 0.96
C GLN A 8 -0.36 -16.98 2.41
N GLY A 9 -0.16 -15.68 2.66
CA GLY A 9 -0.60 -15.04 3.90
C GLY A 9 -2.11 -14.79 3.90
N ASP A 10 -2.64 -14.27 4.99
CA ASP A 10 -4.06 -13.93 5.04
C ASP A 10 -4.39 -12.79 4.07
N TYR A 11 -5.60 -12.81 3.51
CA TYR A 11 -6.07 -11.75 2.60
C TYR A 11 -6.47 -10.48 3.36
N PHE A 12 -6.77 -10.62 4.64
CA PHE A 12 -7.18 -9.58 5.57
C PHE A 12 -6.70 -9.99 6.98
N ASN A 13 -6.62 -9.02 7.88
CA ASN A 13 -6.23 -9.29 9.26
C ASN A 13 -7.28 -10.20 9.92
N LEU A 14 -6.86 -11.36 10.42
CA LEU A 14 -7.74 -12.32 11.11
C LEU A 14 -7.98 -11.94 12.57
N VAL A 15 -7.11 -11.12 13.14
CA VAL A 15 -7.13 -10.70 14.55
C VAL A 15 -6.83 -9.21 14.66
N CYS A 16 -7.28 -8.60 15.75
CA CYS A 16 -6.88 -7.25 16.13
C CYS A 16 -5.37 -7.22 16.42
N GLY A 17 -4.67 -6.26 15.84
CA GLY A 17 -3.27 -5.99 16.10
C GLY A 17 -3.04 -5.12 17.34
N PRO A 18 -1.78 -4.92 17.76
CA PRO A 18 -1.44 -4.04 18.89
C PRO A 18 -1.99 -2.61 18.72
N TYR A 19 -1.96 -2.09 17.48
CA TYR A 19 -2.53 -0.78 17.16
C TYR A 19 -4.04 -0.74 17.43
N ASP A 20 -4.79 -1.75 16.99
CA ASP A 20 -6.25 -1.83 17.19
C ASP A 20 -6.60 -1.82 18.68
N TYR A 21 -5.91 -2.64 19.49
CA TYR A 21 -6.12 -2.64 20.94
C TYR A 21 -5.77 -1.31 21.60
N TRP A 22 -4.74 -0.62 21.11
CA TRP A 22 -4.34 0.67 21.64
C TRP A 22 -5.35 1.77 21.33
N VAL A 23 -5.86 1.85 20.10
CA VAL A 23 -6.88 2.85 19.75
C VAL A 23 -8.22 2.54 20.42
N ILE A 24 -8.58 1.26 20.57
CA ILE A 24 -9.77 0.84 21.34
C ILE A 24 -9.60 1.25 22.81
N GLU A 25 -8.43 1.01 23.41
CA GLU A 25 -8.14 1.44 24.78
C GLU A 25 -8.27 2.96 24.91
N TYR A 26 -7.71 3.73 23.99
CA TYR A 26 -7.80 5.18 24.01
C TYR A 26 -9.25 5.68 23.89
N ALA A 27 -10.05 5.08 23.01
CA ALA A 27 -11.38 5.56 22.69
C ALA A 27 -12.48 5.07 23.65
N TYR A 28 -12.33 3.87 24.24
CA TYR A 28 -13.44 3.19 24.93
C TYR A 28 -13.13 2.75 26.36
N LYS A 29 -11.90 2.91 26.87
CA LYS A 29 -11.60 2.56 28.26
C LYS A 29 -12.43 3.43 29.21
N PRO A 30 -13.23 2.84 30.11
CA PRO A 30 -13.95 3.62 31.11
C PRO A 30 -12.96 4.36 32.01
N LEU A 31 -13.05 5.69 32.04
CA LEU A 31 -12.21 6.53 32.88
C LEU A 31 -13.10 7.33 33.85
N PRO A 32 -12.70 7.47 35.12
CA PRO A 32 -13.51 8.20 36.09
C PRO A 32 -13.39 9.71 35.88
N GLY A 33 -14.48 10.44 36.16
CA GLY A 33 -14.44 11.89 36.36
C GLY A 33 -14.87 12.76 35.17
N GLY A 34 -15.36 12.16 34.09
CA GLY A 34 -15.93 12.87 32.93
C GLY A 34 -14.89 13.67 32.13
N THR A 35 -15.35 14.36 31.08
CA THR A 35 -14.52 14.90 29.98
C THR A 35 -13.25 15.65 30.43
N LYS A 36 -13.31 16.41 31.54
CA LYS A 36 -12.15 17.20 32.01
C LYS A 36 -11.13 16.38 32.80
N LYS A 37 -11.56 15.34 33.52
CA LYS A 37 -10.68 14.55 34.40
C LYS A 37 -9.99 13.40 33.65
N GLU A 38 -10.50 13.00 32.50
CA GLU A 38 -9.94 11.92 31.68
C GLU A 38 -8.68 12.32 30.90
N VAL A 39 -8.47 13.61 30.65
CA VAL A 39 -7.38 14.14 29.81
C VAL A 39 -6.00 13.58 30.18
N ALA A 40 -5.68 13.51 31.47
CA ALA A 40 -4.36 13.01 31.92
C ALA A 40 -4.19 11.51 31.63
N ALA A 41 -5.25 10.72 31.81
CA ALA A 41 -5.22 9.29 31.51
C ALA A 41 -5.17 9.03 29.99
N LEU A 42 -5.91 9.79 29.19
CA LEU A 42 -5.86 9.73 27.73
C LEU A 42 -4.47 10.08 27.20
N LYS A 43 -3.84 11.14 27.71
CA LYS A 43 -2.46 11.51 27.36
C LYS A 43 -1.47 10.37 27.64
N LYS A 44 -1.62 9.68 28.77
CA LYS A 44 -0.77 8.52 29.12
C LYS A 44 -0.97 7.33 28.16
N ILE A 45 -2.18 7.14 27.63
CA ILE A 45 -2.41 6.12 26.61
C ILE A 45 -1.78 6.58 25.29
N ALA A 46 -2.03 7.82 24.87
CA ALA A 46 -1.52 8.40 23.63
C ALA A 46 0.01 8.46 23.54
N SER A 47 0.72 8.70 24.65
CA SER A 47 2.20 8.79 24.66
C SER A 47 2.91 7.49 24.29
N ARG A 48 2.17 6.38 24.16
CA ARG A 48 2.70 5.10 23.66
C ARG A 48 2.91 5.09 22.13
N CYS A 49 2.53 6.14 21.40
CA CYS A 49 2.71 6.25 19.95
C CYS A 49 4.18 6.18 19.48
N THR A 50 5.13 6.30 20.42
CA THR A 50 6.58 6.11 20.16
C THR A 50 6.93 4.66 19.84
N LYS A 51 6.08 3.70 20.23
CA LYS A 51 6.29 2.27 19.94
C LYS A 51 6.10 1.96 18.45
N PRO A 52 6.96 1.14 17.83
CA PRO A 52 6.87 0.81 16.41
C PRO A 52 5.50 0.27 15.96
N GLU A 53 4.84 -0.53 16.81
CA GLU A 53 3.54 -1.13 16.55
C GLU A 53 2.34 -0.21 16.82
N LEU A 54 2.57 0.98 17.39
CA LEU A 54 1.54 1.95 17.77
C LEU A 54 1.68 3.29 17.03
N GLN A 55 2.38 3.28 15.88
CA GLN A 55 2.55 4.48 15.07
C GLN A 55 1.22 4.99 14.54
N TYR A 56 0.94 6.27 14.79
CA TYR A 56 -0.31 6.90 14.41
C TYR A 56 -0.12 7.84 13.22
N ALA A 57 -0.97 7.67 12.21
CA ALA A 57 -1.13 8.56 11.07
C ALA A 57 -2.63 8.73 10.76
N ASN A 58 -3.00 9.87 10.19
CA ASN A 58 -4.41 10.17 9.85
C ASN A 58 -4.69 10.06 8.34
N ASP A 59 -5.96 10.28 7.96
CA ASP A 59 -6.39 10.25 6.55
C ASP A 59 -5.64 11.28 5.70
N GLU A 60 -5.29 12.44 6.26
CA GLU A 60 -4.53 13.49 5.60
C GLU A 60 -3.08 13.04 5.32
N ASP A 61 -2.48 12.23 6.19
CA ASP A 61 -1.15 11.65 6.02
C ASP A 61 -1.15 10.50 4.97
N ALA A 62 -2.31 9.88 4.72
CA ALA A 62 -2.49 8.78 3.77
C ALA A 62 -2.94 9.21 2.37
N ARG A 63 -3.30 10.48 2.18
CA ARG A 63 -3.85 11.02 0.91
C ARG A 63 -2.95 12.13 0.35
N GLY A 64 -3.11 12.39 -0.95
CA GLY A 64 -2.46 13.51 -1.62
C GLY A 64 -0.92 13.40 -1.67
N LEU A 65 -0.24 14.54 -1.48
CA LEU A 65 1.22 14.68 -1.51
C LEU A 65 1.84 14.58 -0.11
N ALA A 66 1.23 13.81 0.80
CA ALA A 66 1.75 13.62 2.15
C ALA A 66 3.15 12.97 2.12
N PRO A 67 4.09 13.47 2.94
CA PRO A 67 5.51 13.19 2.72
C PRO A 67 5.98 11.84 3.26
N ASP A 68 5.20 11.17 4.12
CA ASP A 68 5.65 9.93 4.77
C ASP A 68 5.52 8.71 3.83
N PRO A 69 6.63 8.08 3.42
CA PRO A 69 6.57 6.92 2.51
C PRO A 69 5.97 5.66 3.13
N LEU A 70 5.79 5.60 4.46
CA LEU A 70 5.23 4.43 5.14
C LEU A 70 3.71 4.50 5.33
N VAL A 71 3.09 5.65 5.09
CA VAL A 71 1.64 5.83 5.26
C VAL A 71 0.92 5.61 3.94
N ASN A 72 0.73 4.36 3.55
CA ASN A 72 0.09 3.97 2.28
C ASN A 72 -1.23 3.24 2.51
N MET A 73 -2.30 3.67 1.83
CA MET A 73 -3.49 2.82 1.70
C MET A 73 -3.17 1.64 0.79
N PHE A 74 -3.67 0.45 1.13
CA PHE A 74 -3.48 -0.80 0.36
C PHE A 74 -2.06 -1.39 0.37
N ASP A 75 -1.20 -0.92 1.27
CA ASP A 75 0.05 -1.58 1.64
C ASP A 75 -0.13 -2.34 2.96
N LEU A 76 0.34 -3.58 3.01
CA LEU A 76 0.28 -4.44 4.20
C LEU A 76 1.68 -4.83 4.69
N SER A 77 2.71 -4.14 4.20
CA SER A 77 4.10 -4.41 4.53
C SER A 77 4.69 -3.33 5.41
N LYS A 78 5.69 -3.71 6.22
CA LYS A 78 6.59 -2.76 6.89
C LYS A 78 7.67 -2.20 5.95
N ASP A 79 7.85 -2.85 4.79
CA ASP A 79 8.77 -2.44 3.74
C ASP A 79 7.99 -2.34 2.40
N PRO A 80 7.60 -1.12 1.99
CA PRO A 80 6.89 -0.91 0.73
C PRO A 80 7.72 -1.25 -0.51
N ILE A 81 9.07 -1.19 -0.44
CA ILE A 81 9.94 -1.59 -1.56
C ILE A 81 9.91 -3.10 -1.74
N GLU A 82 9.99 -3.85 -0.62
CA GLU A 82 9.83 -5.30 -0.66
C GLU A 82 8.43 -5.70 -1.15
N PHE A 83 7.39 -5.00 -0.67
CA PHE A 83 6.02 -5.21 -1.13
C PHE A 83 5.90 -5.01 -2.64
N ALA A 84 6.44 -3.89 -3.16
CA ALA A 84 6.45 -3.62 -4.58
C ALA A 84 7.13 -4.72 -5.38
N GLY A 85 8.27 -5.24 -4.90
CA GLY A 85 8.96 -6.39 -5.52
C GLY A 85 8.05 -7.62 -5.63
N ARG A 86 7.34 -7.98 -4.55
CA ARG A 86 6.38 -9.09 -4.57
C ARG A 86 5.19 -8.84 -5.51
N ARG A 87 4.73 -7.59 -5.63
CA ARG A 87 3.68 -7.22 -6.60
C ARG A 87 4.15 -7.41 -8.03
N LEU A 88 5.38 -7.00 -8.35
CA LEU A 88 5.98 -7.21 -9.68
C LEU A 88 6.16 -8.69 -9.99
N GLU A 89 6.61 -9.49 -9.03
CA GLU A 89 6.73 -10.95 -9.19
C GLU A 89 5.37 -11.58 -9.53
N LEU A 90 4.31 -11.20 -8.80
CA LEU A 90 2.96 -11.67 -9.08
C LEU A 90 2.48 -11.22 -10.48
N ILE A 91 2.70 -9.95 -10.84
CA ILE A 91 2.34 -9.41 -12.16
C ILE A 91 3.01 -10.21 -13.28
N GLY A 92 4.31 -10.52 -13.14
CA GLY A 92 5.07 -11.32 -14.09
C GLY A 92 4.56 -12.76 -14.24
N GLN A 93 3.87 -13.30 -13.23
CA GLN A 93 3.28 -14.64 -13.28
C GLN A 93 1.86 -14.64 -13.88
N VAL A 94 1.09 -13.58 -13.67
CA VAL A 94 -0.33 -13.51 -14.12
C VAL A 94 -0.49 -12.92 -15.52
N LEU A 95 0.43 -12.05 -15.96
CA LEU A 95 0.34 -11.42 -17.27
C LEU A 95 0.49 -12.45 -18.41
N PRO A 96 1.44 -13.41 -18.35
CA PRO A 96 1.43 -14.54 -19.28
C PRO A 96 0.19 -15.41 -19.08
N GLY A 97 -0.53 -15.72 -20.15
CA GLY A 97 -1.78 -16.50 -20.08
C GLY A 97 -3.00 -15.72 -19.59
N LEU A 98 -2.93 -14.38 -19.56
CA LEU A 98 -4.06 -13.54 -19.14
C LEU A 98 -5.32 -13.79 -19.98
N VAL A 99 -5.15 -13.97 -21.30
CA VAL A 99 -6.26 -14.24 -22.24
C VAL A 99 -6.96 -15.53 -21.83
N ASP A 100 -6.21 -16.64 -21.78
CA ASP A 100 -6.76 -17.97 -21.45
C ASP A 100 -7.45 -18.02 -20.09
N ARG A 101 -6.99 -17.24 -19.11
CA ARG A 101 -7.61 -17.18 -17.78
C ARG A 101 -8.88 -16.35 -17.73
N MET A 102 -9.07 -15.41 -18.66
CA MET A 102 -10.16 -14.43 -18.63
C MET A 102 -11.23 -14.69 -19.68
N THR A 103 -11.05 -15.69 -20.55
CA THR A 103 -12.00 -16.03 -21.62
C THR A 103 -12.19 -17.53 -21.75
N GLU A 104 -13.44 -17.95 -21.91
CA GLU A 104 -13.83 -19.31 -22.31
C GLU A 104 -14.39 -19.32 -23.76
N PRO A 105 -14.53 -20.50 -24.41
CA PRO A 105 -15.15 -20.57 -25.73
C PRO A 105 -16.56 -19.95 -25.75
N GLY A 106 -16.73 -18.91 -26.57
CA GLY A 106 -17.99 -18.15 -26.67
C GLY A 106 -17.97 -16.80 -25.95
N ASP A 107 -16.94 -16.52 -25.14
CA ASP A 107 -16.79 -15.25 -24.45
C ASP A 107 -16.28 -14.12 -25.36
N SER A 108 -16.63 -12.89 -24.98
CA SER A 108 -15.93 -11.70 -25.48
C SER A 108 -14.64 -11.44 -24.69
N TYR A 109 -13.66 -10.78 -25.32
CA TYR A 109 -12.38 -10.43 -24.69
C TYR A 109 -12.44 -9.24 -23.72
N GLU A 110 -13.62 -8.74 -23.37
CA GLU A 110 -13.78 -7.57 -22.51
C GLU A 110 -13.07 -7.74 -21.15
N ARG A 111 -13.23 -8.91 -20.54
CA ARG A 111 -12.61 -9.25 -19.25
C ARG A 111 -11.08 -9.25 -19.33
N VAL A 112 -10.50 -9.57 -20.49
CA VAL A 112 -9.05 -9.49 -20.72
C VAL A 112 -8.58 -8.05 -20.57
N ARG A 113 -9.23 -7.09 -21.25
CA ARG A 113 -8.89 -5.67 -21.15
C ARG A 113 -9.04 -5.15 -19.73
N GLN A 114 -10.15 -5.47 -19.06
CA GLN A 114 -10.38 -5.06 -17.67
C GLN A 114 -9.27 -5.59 -16.74
N ALA A 115 -8.93 -6.88 -16.84
CA ALA A 115 -7.88 -7.49 -16.04
C ALA A 115 -6.49 -6.88 -16.33
N PHE A 116 -6.18 -6.61 -17.59
CA PHE A 116 -4.94 -5.95 -17.99
C PHE A 116 -4.80 -4.55 -17.37
N VAL A 117 -5.88 -3.74 -17.41
CA VAL A 117 -5.90 -2.41 -16.79
C VAL A 117 -5.73 -2.49 -15.28
N ILE A 118 -6.35 -3.47 -14.62
CA ILE A 118 -6.14 -3.72 -13.18
C ILE A 118 -4.67 -4.03 -12.89
N ILE A 119 -4.05 -4.92 -13.66
CA ILE A 119 -2.63 -5.27 -13.52
C ILE A 119 -1.74 -4.03 -13.66
N LEU A 120 -1.98 -3.20 -14.67
CA LEU A 120 -1.21 -1.96 -14.88
C LEU A 120 -1.41 -0.96 -13.73
N ARG A 121 -2.63 -0.85 -13.19
CA ARG A 121 -2.92 -0.02 -12.02
C ARG A 121 -2.20 -0.53 -10.76
N GLU A 122 -2.16 -1.85 -10.55
CA GLU A 122 -1.45 -2.45 -9.42
C GLU A 122 0.07 -2.25 -9.55
N HIS A 123 0.62 -2.33 -10.77
CA HIS A 123 2.01 -1.95 -11.05
C HIS A 123 2.26 -0.49 -10.67
N GLY A 124 1.47 0.43 -11.23
CA GLY A 124 1.61 1.86 -10.96
C GLY A 124 1.50 2.21 -9.48
N ARG A 125 0.55 1.60 -8.76
CA ARG A 125 0.39 1.78 -7.31
C ARG A 125 1.63 1.32 -6.54
N ALA A 126 2.16 0.14 -6.85
CA ALA A 126 3.37 -0.38 -6.21
C ALA A 126 4.56 0.56 -6.44
N MET A 127 4.75 1.06 -7.66
CA MET A 127 5.84 1.99 -7.97
C MET A 127 5.64 3.35 -7.30
N HIS A 128 4.39 3.81 -7.19
CA HIS A 128 4.07 5.04 -6.48
C HIS A 128 4.51 4.97 -5.01
N PHE A 129 4.28 3.86 -4.31
CA PHE A 129 4.75 3.70 -2.92
C PHE A 129 6.27 3.78 -2.81
N VAL A 130 7.00 3.19 -3.77
CA VAL A 130 8.47 3.29 -3.81
C VAL A 130 8.93 4.72 -4.09
N ALA A 131 8.28 5.44 -5.01
CA ALA A 131 8.64 6.81 -5.36
C ALA A 131 8.54 7.77 -4.17
N ARG A 132 7.63 7.54 -3.22
CA ARG A 132 7.48 8.37 -2.03
C ARG A 132 8.71 8.40 -1.13
N PHE A 133 9.62 7.43 -1.23
CA PHE A 133 10.88 7.45 -0.47
C PHE A 133 11.84 8.54 -0.96
N ILE A 134 11.78 8.93 -2.25
CA ILE A 134 12.67 9.95 -2.82
C ILE A 134 12.19 11.32 -2.35
N GLY A 135 12.99 11.99 -1.50
CA GLY A 135 12.56 13.23 -0.84
C GLY A 135 11.47 13.06 0.22
N GLY A 136 11.14 11.82 0.60
CA GLY A 136 10.13 11.53 1.62
C GLY A 136 10.57 11.92 3.02
N VAL A 137 9.60 12.23 3.89
CA VAL A 137 9.82 12.63 5.29
C VAL A 137 8.87 11.84 6.18
N HIS A 138 9.43 11.09 7.12
CA HIS A 138 8.65 10.39 8.14
C HIS A 138 8.04 11.36 9.13
N VAL A 139 6.76 11.18 9.43
CA VAL A 139 5.97 12.06 10.30
C VAL A 139 5.66 11.33 11.61
N TYR A 140 6.11 11.89 12.72
CA TYR A 140 5.87 11.34 14.06
C TYR A 140 5.02 12.30 14.89
N ARG A 141 4.07 11.74 15.68
CA ARG A 141 3.18 12.49 16.58
C ARG A 141 3.61 12.36 18.04
N ASP A 142 4.90 12.15 18.24
CA ASP A 142 5.55 12.05 19.55
C ASP A 142 5.55 13.43 20.22
N HIS A 143 5.37 13.47 21.54
CA HIS A 143 5.38 14.71 22.31
C HIS A 143 6.68 14.87 23.08
N LYS A 144 7.05 16.12 23.37
CA LYS A 144 8.20 16.42 24.23
C LYS A 144 7.98 15.80 25.62
N GLY A 145 8.90 14.93 26.01
CA GLY A 145 8.84 14.19 27.29
C GLY A 145 8.28 12.77 27.17
N ASP A 146 7.82 12.36 25.99
CA ASP A 146 7.53 10.95 25.74
C ASP A 146 8.83 10.13 25.77
N THR A 147 8.72 8.87 26.22
CA THR A 147 9.85 7.94 26.23
C THR A 147 10.18 7.57 24.79
N ASP A 148 11.47 7.67 24.43
CA ASP A 148 11.98 7.42 23.07
C ASP A 148 11.36 8.33 21.99
N ALA A 149 10.98 9.56 22.37
CA ALA A 149 10.41 10.53 21.45
C ALA A 149 11.34 10.85 20.27
N ARG A 150 10.79 10.81 19.07
CA ARG A 150 11.47 11.17 17.82
C ARG A 150 11.18 12.63 17.45
N PRO A 151 12.04 13.27 16.62
CA PRO A 151 11.68 14.53 15.97
C PRO A 151 10.38 14.37 15.17
N PRO A 152 9.48 15.38 15.12
CA PRO A 152 8.22 15.28 14.36
C PRO A 152 8.39 14.99 12.87
N PHE A 153 9.53 15.39 12.30
CA PHE A 153 9.90 15.17 10.91
C PHE A 153 11.30 14.57 10.83
N VAL A 154 11.42 13.41 10.18
CA VAL A 154 12.71 12.75 9.94
C VAL A 154 12.82 12.47 8.44
N PRO A 155 13.75 13.10 7.71
CA PRO A 155 13.99 12.79 6.31
C PRO A 155 14.30 11.31 6.11
N THR A 156 13.84 10.75 4.99
CA THR A 156 14.17 9.37 4.60
C THR A 156 15.68 9.20 4.51
N ASP A 157 16.20 8.11 5.06
CA ASP A 157 17.63 7.80 5.02
C ASP A 157 18.18 7.80 3.57
N PRO A 158 19.32 8.47 3.28
CA PRO A 158 19.86 8.56 1.92
C PRO A 158 20.09 7.21 1.23
N LYS A 159 20.42 6.16 1.98
CA LYS A 159 20.58 4.80 1.42
C LYS A 159 19.23 4.27 0.95
N LYS A 160 18.16 4.46 1.72
CA LYS A 160 16.81 4.03 1.33
C LYS A 160 16.28 4.84 0.14
N GLN A 161 16.59 6.13 0.04
CA GLN A 161 16.25 6.93 -1.15
C GLN A 161 16.94 6.39 -2.41
N ARG A 162 18.24 6.05 -2.33
CA ARG A 162 18.99 5.45 -3.45
C ARG A 162 18.45 4.08 -3.82
N GLU A 163 18.11 3.25 -2.84
CA GLU A 163 17.48 1.94 -3.05
C GLU A 163 16.16 2.10 -3.82
N ALA A 164 15.31 3.05 -3.42
CA ALA A 164 14.06 3.35 -4.11
C ALA A 164 14.28 3.84 -5.55
N LEU A 165 15.26 4.74 -5.76
CA LEU A 165 15.60 5.23 -7.09
C LEU A 165 16.08 4.10 -8.00
N THR A 166 17.04 3.28 -7.55
CA THR A 166 17.52 2.13 -8.33
C THR A 166 16.40 1.14 -8.64
N PHE A 167 15.47 0.94 -7.70
CA PHE A 167 14.30 0.09 -7.93
C PHE A 167 13.39 0.64 -9.03
N LEU A 168 13.13 1.95 -9.05
CA LEU A 168 12.31 2.60 -10.09
C LEU A 168 13.02 2.68 -11.45
N GLU A 169 14.32 2.95 -11.45
CA GLU A 169 15.14 2.90 -12.66
C GLU A 169 15.02 1.54 -13.34
N LYS A 170 15.06 0.45 -12.57
CA LYS A 170 14.92 -0.90 -13.11
C LYS A 170 13.51 -1.21 -13.59
N ASN A 171 12.49 -0.88 -12.79
CA ASN A 171 11.13 -1.41 -12.96
C ASN A 171 10.13 -0.42 -13.59
N VAL A 172 10.53 0.82 -13.88
CA VAL A 172 9.68 1.83 -14.55
C VAL A 172 10.41 2.47 -15.72
N LEU A 173 11.63 2.95 -15.50
CA LEU A 173 12.38 3.72 -16.50
C LEU A 173 13.26 2.82 -17.39
N GLY A 174 13.47 1.57 -16.97
CA GLY A 174 14.34 0.62 -17.63
C GLY A 174 13.68 0.04 -18.89
N PRO A 175 14.49 -0.41 -19.86
CA PRO A 175 13.99 -0.98 -21.12
C PRO A 175 13.13 -2.24 -20.91
N GLU A 176 13.29 -2.90 -19.77
CA GLU A 176 12.60 -4.14 -19.43
C GLU A 176 11.40 -3.94 -18.49
N ALA A 177 11.08 -2.71 -18.10
CA ALA A 177 9.98 -2.40 -17.19
C ALA A 177 8.61 -2.85 -17.71
N PHE A 178 8.41 -2.81 -19.04
CA PHE A 178 7.13 -3.09 -19.68
C PHE A 178 7.24 -4.14 -20.79
N ARG A 179 7.78 -5.32 -20.45
CA ARG A 179 7.75 -6.50 -21.36
C ARG A 179 6.35 -7.14 -21.42
N ILE A 180 5.42 -6.45 -22.07
CA ILE A 180 4.09 -6.98 -22.35
C ILE A 180 4.17 -7.84 -23.62
N PRO A 181 3.64 -9.08 -23.63
CA PRO A 181 3.62 -9.91 -24.83
C PRO A 181 2.89 -9.19 -25.99
N PRO A 182 3.50 -8.99 -27.17
CA PRO A 182 2.89 -8.21 -28.24
C PRO A 182 1.51 -8.73 -28.68
N LYS A 183 1.34 -10.06 -28.71
CA LYS A 183 0.04 -10.69 -29.01
C LYS A 183 -1.07 -10.31 -28.04
N LEU A 184 -0.75 -9.90 -26.81
CA LEU A 184 -1.78 -9.49 -25.84
C LEU A 184 -2.56 -8.28 -26.36
N TYR A 185 -1.91 -7.35 -27.07
CA TYR A 185 -2.54 -6.13 -27.57
C TYR A 185 -3.72 -6.40 -28.50
N ASP A 186 -3.68 -7.51 -29.25
CA ASP A 186 -4.75 -7.93 -30.17
C ASP A 186 -6.06 -8.26 -29.42
N PHE A 187 -5.97 -8.57 -28.13
CA PHE A 187 -7.10 -8.95 -27.27
C PHE A 187 -7.55 -7.82 -26.32
N LEU A 188 -6.98 -6.61 -26.45
CA LEU A 188 -7.31 -5.46 -25.60
C LEU A 188 -8.29 -4.50 -26.24
N ALA A 189 -9.17 -4.96 -27.14
CA ALA A 189 -10.15 -4.10 -27.81
C ALA A 189 -11.00 -3.28 -26.79
N PRO A 190 -11.23 -1.98 -27.04
CA PRO A 190 -12.06 -1.16 -26.17
C PRO A 190 -13.50 -1.70 -26.17
N HIS A 191 -14.14 -1.66 -25.00
CA HIS A 191 -15.56 -1.92 -24.90
C HIS A 191 -16.33 -0.60 -25.04
N HIS A 192 -17.29 -0.54 -25.97
CA HIS A 192 -18.19 0.59 -26.12
C HIS A 192 -19.45 0.36 -25.26
N TRP A 193 -19.32 0.61 -23.96
CA TRP A 193 -20.39 0.42 -22.97
C TRP A 193 -21.65 1.29 -23.20
N SER A 194 -21.65 2.22 -24.15
CA SER A 194 -22.80 3.09 -24.45
C SER A 194 -23.79 2.49 -25.45
N GLN A 195 -23.69 1.20 -25.80
CA GLN A 195 -24.63 0.56 -26.70
C GLN A 195 -25.70 -0.22 -25.93
N TRP A 196 -26.96 0.09 -26.26
CA TRP A 196 -28.21 -0.34 -25.61
C TRP A 196 -28.53 -1.83 -25.82
N GLY A 197 -27.64 -2.75 -25.45
CA GLY A 197 -27.80 -4.14 -25.91
C GLY A 197 -27.15 -5.26 -25.13
N LYS A 198 -26.82 -5.11 -23.84
CA LYS A 198 -26.39 -6.26 -23.04
C LYS A 198 -27.16 -6.38 -21.72
N LYS A 199 -27.93 -7.48 -21.64
CA LYS A 199 -28.45 -8.12 -20.43
C LYS A 199 -27.35 -8.94 -19.79
#